data_AF-A0A9E5M3T6-F1
#
_entry.id   AF-A0A9E5M3T6-F1
#
_cell.length_a   1.000
_cell.length_b   1.000
_cell.length_c   1.000
_cell.angle_alpha   90.00
_cell.angle_beta   90.00
_cell.angle_gamma   90.00
#
_symmetry.space_group_name_H-M   'P 1'
#
loop_
_entity.id
_entity.type
_entity.pdbx_description
1 polymer ?
#
loop_
_entity_poly.entity_id
_entity_poly.type
_entity_poly.pdbx_seq_one_letter_code
_entity_poly.pdbx_strand_id
1 'polypeptide(L)'
;MMRAWGWPRVSVTALTAGVALWSLVVSNLPFWQRLQEVRPIVSPQDFFFQGSVALLAFLAINLFLTPFAFRPIVKPALIVVLSLAALAAYFIDTYGIYIDKVMIRNVFETDPGEAAELLTVKLLLYILAMAVLPGLIVWRMPVAQIGFTRELLHKLGVLAFTVAGVGAIAAGFYQDQASFLRNHREMRHLLVPFNYLSGIGSYVMEISRPKRPYEAIGADARPGPRWTVADDGKPVVLVLVVGETARAANASLGGYARLTMPELAKVQNLTYFSDVSSCGTSTAISVPCMFSDLGRAEFSAGHAAARDSLLDVLQRAGFEVVWYGNNSGCKGVCDKIGERRPDSEPDAALCRKGLPCFDEILLRDLERELQKPAQRKVVVLHLIGSHGPGYHLRYPAAFERYTPACKQVDFSKCSVAEIVNAYDNTMLYTDHVLARAINLLDARAASLHGALWYVSDHGESLGENGVFLHALPYAIAPDLQTRVPMVFWQGQGFERRLGVDSSCVAANRHRPISHDHWFHSVLGLLDVITAARRAELDVFGNCRR
;
A
#
# COMPACT_ATOMS: atom_id res chain seq x y z
N MET A 1 -9.59 -43.79 -42.24
CA MET A 1 -9.44 -44.24 -40.84
C MET A 1 -8.27 -43.49 -40.20
N MET A 2 -8.51 -42.28 -39.69
CA MET A 2 -7.55 -41.59 -38.83
C MET A 2 -7.99 -41.86 -37.39
N ARG A 3 -7.19 -42.64 -36.63
CA ARG A 3 -7.35 -42.74 -35.18
C ARG A 3 -7.11 -41.33 -34.63
N ALA A 4 -8.18 -40.61 -34.28
CA ALA A 4 -8.06 -39.42 -33.48
C ALA A 4 -7.25 -39.82 -32.22
N TRP A 5 -6.13 -39.15 -31.99
CA TRP A 5 -5.36 -39.28 -30.76
C TRP A 5 -6.27 -38.90 -29.58
N GLY A 6 -6.98 -39.91 -29.04
CA GLY A 6 -7.86 -39.74 -27.90
C GLY A 6 -7.02 -39.48 -26.66
N TRP A 7 -7.28 -38.37 -25.98
CA TRP A 7 -6.59 -38.03 -24.74
C TRP A 7 -6.82 -39.15 -23.70
N PRO A 8 -5.79 -39.59 -22.96
CA PRO A 8 -5.97 -40.60 -21.93
C PRO A 8 -6.94 -40.11 -20.86
N ARG A 9 -7.78 -41.02 -20.35
CA ARG A 9 -8.65 -40.71 -19.21
C ARG A 9 -7.80 -40.62 -17.94
N VAL A 10 -7.84 -39.47 -17.28
CA VAL A 10 -7.07 -39.22 -16.05
C VAL A 10 -7.99 -39.25 -14.82
N SER A 11 -7.47 -39.68 -13.68
CA SER A 11 -8.18 -39.51 -12.41
C SER A 11 -8.20 -38.03 -12.01
N VAL A 12 -9.16 -37.66 -11.16
CA VAL A 12 -9.23 -36.31 -10.58
C VAL A 12 -7.94 -35.95 -9.84
N THR A 13 -7.40 -36.89 -9.06
CA THR A 13 -6.15 -36.70 -8.31
C THR A 13 -4.93 -36.56 -9.20
N ALA A 14 -4.85 -37.30 -10.32
CA ALA A 14 -3.75 -37.17 -11.28
C ALA A 14 -3.79 -35.82 -12.00
N LEU A 15 -5.00 -35.35 -12.37
CA LEU A 15 -5.17 -34.03 -12.97
C LEU A 15 -4.74 -32.92 -12.00
N THR A 16 -5.15 -33.00 -10.73
CA THR A 16 -4.74 -32.06 -9.68
C THR A 16 -3.23 -32.07 -9.45
N ALA A 17 -2.60 -33.25 -9.38
CA ALA A 17 -1.15 -33.37 -9.24
C ALA A 17 -0.41 -32.80 -10.46
N GLY A 18 -0.95 -32.97 -11.67
CA GLY A 18 -0.41 -32.37 -12.89
C GLY A 18 -0.43 -30.84 -12.85
N VAL A 19 -1.54 -30.24 -12.39
CA VAL A 19 -1.63 -28.78 -12.19
C VAL A 19 -0.70 -28.31 -11.07
N ALA A 20 -0.58 -29.07 -9.96
CA ALA A 20 0.36 -28.74 -8.89
C ALA A 20 1.81 -28.72 -9.38
N LEU A 21 2.20 -29.71 -10.20
CA LEU A 21 3.53 -29.77 -10.80
C LEU A 21 3.75 -28.62 -11.80
N TRP A 22 2.76 -28.33 -12.65
CA TRP A 22 2.82 -27.19 -13.57
C TRP A 22 3.03 -25.88 -12.82
N SER A 23 2.24 -25.60 -11.79
CA SER A 23 2.38 -24.39 -10.98
C SER A 23 3.76 -24.33 -10.31
N LEU A 24 4.26 -25.45 -9.79
CA LEU A 24 5.57 -25.52 -9.15
C LEU A 24 6.72 -25.22 -10.12
N VAL A 25 6.68 -25.73 -11.35
CA VAL A 25 7.79 -25.59 -12.28
C VAL A 25 7.71 -24.28 -13.06
N VAL A 26 6.51 -23.90 -13.50
CA VAL A 26 6.30 -22.76 -14.41
C VAL A 26 5.92 -21.50 -13.64
N SER A 27 4.92 -21.57 -12.75
CA SER A 27 4.42 -20.39 -12.03
C SER A 27 5.30 -19.91 -10.88
N ASN A 28 6.26 -20.73 -10.43
CA ASN A 28 7.14 -20.41 -9.31
C ASN A 28 8.57 -20.08 -9.73
N LEU A 29 8.82 -19.75 -11.01
CA LEU A 29 10.15 -19.34 -11.45
C LEU A 29 10.76 -18.22 -10.55
N PRO A 30 10.01 -17.17 -10.14
CA PRO A 30 10.54 -16.15 -9.23
C PRO A 30 10.89 -16.69 -7.83
N PHE A 31 10.09 -17.62 -7.30
CA PHE A 31 10.40 -18.29 -6.02
C PHE A 31 11.71 -19.06 -6.11
N TRP A 32 11.96 -19.76 -7.23
CA TRP A 32 13.20 -20.50 -7.44
C TRP A 32 14.41 -19.59 -7.59
N GLN A 33 14.28 -18.48 -8.33
CA GLN A 33 15.34 -17.48 -8.44
C GLN A 33 15.71 -16.93 -7.06
N ARG A 34 14.72 -16.54 -6.26
CA ARG A 34 14.95 -16.04 -4.91
C ARG A 34 15.57 -17.08 -3.99
N LEU A 35 15.19 -18.35 -4.12
CA LEU A 35 15.82 -19.44 -3.37
C LEU A 35 17.30 -19.58 -3.73
N GLN A 36 17.67 -19.44 -5.01
CA GLN A 36 19.08 -19.46 -5.42
C GLN A 36 19.88 -18.28 -4.89
N GLU A 37 19.29 -17.09 -4.84
CA GLU A 37 19.96 -15.89 -4.30
C GLU A 37 20.26 -16.04 -2.80
N VAL A 38 19.31 -16.60 -2.05
CA VAL A 38 19.40 -16.69 -0.58
C VAL A 38 20.19 -17.93 -0.14
N ARG A 39 20.07 -19.05 -0.85
CA ARG A 39 20.80 -20.30 -0.57
C ARG A 39 21.23 -20.98 -1.88
N PRO A 40 22.30 -20.50 -2.53
CA PRO A 40 22.78 -21.05 -3.80
C PRO A 40 23.27 -22.50 -3.64
N ILE A 41 23.16 -23.30 -4.71
CA ILE A 41 23.70 -24.66 -4.73
C ILE A 41 25.23 -24.60 -4.87
N VAL A 42 25.93 -24.69 -3.74
CA VAL A 42 27.40 -24.79 -3.70
C VAL A 42 27.89 -26.15 -3.22
N SER A 43 27.00 -26.97 -2.64
CA SER A 43 27.32 -28.30 -2.12
C SER A 43 26.23 -29.33 -2.46
N PRO A 44 26.53 -30.64 -2.37
CA PRO A 44 25.50 -31.68 -2.48
C PRO A 44 24.39 -31.54 -1.43
N GLN A 45 24.69 -31.04 -0.24
CA GLN A 45 23.70 -30.82 0.81
C GLN A 45 22.68 -29.75 0.40
N ASP A 46 23.14 -28.66 -0.23
CA ASP A 46 22.26 -27.62 -0.74
C ASP A 46 21.38 -28.12 -1.90
N PHE A 47 21.93 -28.98 -2.76
CA PHE A 47 21.14 -29.66 -3.79
C PHE A 47 20.00 -30.51 -3.19
N PHE A 48 20.31 -31.34 -2.19
CA PHE A 48 19.30 -32.15 -1.51
C PHE A 48 18.29 -31.29 -0.75
N PHE A 49 18.74 -30.20 -0.12
CA PHE A 49 17.86 -29.26 0.55
C PHE A 49 16.87 -28.62 -0.43
N GLN A 50 17.33 -28.08 -1.55
CA GLN A 50 16.44 -27.48 -2.55
C GLN A 50 15.49 -28.53 -3.15
N GLY A 51 15.96 -29.76 -3.36
CA GLY A 51 15.10 -30.89 -3.73
C GLY A 51 14.00 -31.16 -2.69
N SER A 52 14.34 -31.08 -1.39
CA SER A 52 13.36 -31.21 -0.31
C SER A 52 12.36 -30.05 -0.26
N VAL A 53 12.78 -28.83 -0.60
CA VAL A 53 11.90 -27.65 -0.73
C VAL A 53 10.94 -27.84 -1.90
N ALA A 54 11.42 -28.30 -3.06
CA ALA A 54 10.58 -28.61 -4.22
C ALA A 54 9.56 -29.69 -3.93
N LEU A 55 9.98 -30.78 -3.28
CA LEU A 55 9.06 -31.83 -2.89
C LEU A 55 8.04 -31.32 -1.86
N LEU A 56 8.48 -30.57 -0.83
CA LEU A 56 7.58 -30.00 0.17
C LEU A 56 6.55 -29.05 -0.47
N ALA A 57 6.99 -28.17 -1.38
CA ALA A 57 6.13 -27.25 -2.10
C ALA A 57 5.10 -28.01 -2.98
N PHE A 58 5.55 -29.02 -3.73
CA PHE A 58 4.64 -29.89 -4.48
C PHE A 58 3.57 -30.52 -3.59
N LEU A 59 4.00 -31.12 -2.47
CA LEU A 59 3.11 -31.78 -1.51
C LEU A 59 2.14 -30.77 -0.87
N ALA A 60 2.59 -29.58 -0.51
CA ALA A 60 1.75 -28.53 0.06
C ALA A 60 0.68 -28.04 -0.92
N ILE A 61 1.05 -27.81 -2.19
CA ILE A 61 0.09 -27.43 -3.24
C ILE A 61 -0.92 -28.55 -3.46
N ASN A 62 -0.47 -29.80 -3.54
CA ASN A 62 -1.35 -30.95 -3.73
C ASN A 62 -2.29 -31.18 -2.54
N LEU A 63 -1.79 -31.00 -1.31
CA LEU A 63 -2.56 -31.06 -0.07
C LEU A 63 -3.68 -30.01 -0.06
N PHE A 64 -3.40 -28.81 -0.56
CA PHE A 64 -4.39 -27.74 -0.61
C PHE A 64 -5.45 -27.97 -1.70
N LEU A 65 -5.06 -28.43 -2.90
CA LEU A 65 -5.99 -28.54 -4.03
C LEU A 65 -6.86 -29.80 -3.99
N THR A 66 -6.32 -30.94 -3.50
CA THR A 66 -7.00 -32.25 -3.54
C THR A 66 -8.35 -32.30 -2.81
N PRO A 67 -8.53 -31.70 -1.61
CA PRO A 67 -9.80 -31.73 -0.89
C PRO A 67 -10.97 -31.14 -1.70
N PHE A 68 -10.72 -30.06 -2.45
CA PHE A 68 -11.74 -29.33 -3.20
C PHE A 68 -11.94 -29.85 -4.63
N ALA A 69 -11.07 -30.72 -5.11
CA ALA A 69 -11.11 -31.26 -6.46
C ALA A 69 -12.15 -32.40 -6.58
N PHE A 70 -13.44 -32.10 -6.75
CA PHE A 70 -14.46 -33.10 -7.09
C PHE A 70 -14.79 -33.06 -8.58
N ARG A 71 -15.06 -34.21 -9.20
CA ARG A 71 -15.34 -34.33 -10.65
C ARG A 71 -16.20 -33.19 -11.27
N PRO A 72 -17.36 -32.77 -10.71
CA PRO A 72 -18.18 -31.72 -11.35
C PRO A 72 -17.50 -30.33 -11.34
N ILE A 73 -16.65 -30.06 -10.35
CA ILE A 73 -16.07 -28.73 -10.12
C ILE A 73 -14.55 -28.67 -10.37
N VAL A 74 -13.87 -29.82 -10.53
CA VAL A 74 -12.41 -29.87 -10.60
C VAL A 74 -11.87 -29.08 -11.78
N LYS A 75 -12.48 -29.20 -12.96
CA LYS A 75 -12.03 -28.47 -14.15
C LYS A 75 -12.14 -26.96 -13.97
N PRO A 76 -13.33 -26.39 -13.67
CA PRO A 76 -13.43 -24.95 -13.46
C PRO A 76 -12.56 -24.46 -12.28
N ALA A 77 -12.48 -25.22 -11.18
CA ALA A 77 -11.64 -24.85 -10.03
C ALA A 77 -10.15 -24.79 -10.39
N LEU A 78 -9.62 -25.80 -11.10
CA LEU A 78 -8.22 -25.81 -11.53
C LEU A 78 -7.92 -24.71 -12.56
N ILE A 79 -8.87 -24.38 -13.45
CA ILE A 79 -8.73 -23.26 -14.39
C ILE A 79 -8.64 -21.93 -13.62
N VAL A 80 -9.49 -21.72 -12.61
CA VAL A 80 -9.42 -20.52 -11.76
C VAL A 80 -8.08 -20.45 -11.03
N VAL A 81 -7.59 -21.57 -10.49
CA VAL A 81 -6.26 -21.64 -9.85
C VAL A 81 -5.16 -21.27 -10.84
N LEU A 82 -5.18 -21.79 -12.07
CA LEU A 82 -4.20 -21.43 -13.10
C LEU A 82 -4.27 -19.95 -13.48
N SER A 83 -5.47 -19.38 -13.60
CA SER A 83 -5.66 -17.95 -13.87
C SER A 83 -5.08 -17.06 -12.77
N LEU A 84 -5.40 -17.35 -11.51
CA LEU A 84 -4.85 -16.60 -10.38
C LEU A 84 -3.35 -16.81 -10.23
N ALA A 85 -2.85 -18.01 -10.51
CA ALA A 85 -1.41 -18.32 -10.53
C ALA A 85 -0.66 -17.52 -11.60
N ALA A 86 -1.24 -17.35 -12.80
CA ALA A 86 -0.65 -16.54 -13.86
C ALA A 86 -0.56 -15.05 -13.46
N LEU A 87 -1.63 -14.51 -12.86
CA LEU A 87 -1.63 -13.14 -12.34
C LEU A 87 -0.58 -12.97 -11.24
N ALA A 88 -0.58 -13.85 -10.24
CA ALA A 88 0.39 -13.82 -9.14
C ALA A 88 1.82 -13.90 -9.65
N ALA A 89 2.13 -14.85 -10.53
CA ALA A 89 3.45 -15.01 -11.11
C ALA A 89 3.89 -13.77 -11.90
N TYR A 90 3.01 -13.15 -12.68
CA TYR A 90 3.30 -11.92 -13.41
C TYR A 90 3.73 -10.78 -12.49
N PHE A 91 2.97 -10.52 -11.42
CA PHE A 91 3.26 -9.40 -10.53
C PHE A 91 4.52 -9.65 -9.69
N ILE A 92 4.74 -10.89 -9.25
CA ILE A 92 5.97 -11.28 -8.54
C ILE A 92 7.18 -11.13 -9.46
N ASP A 93 7.11 -11.63 -10.70
CA ASP A 93 8.20 -11.54 -11.69
C ASP A 93 8.50 -10.10 -12.11
N THR A 94 7.46 -9.31 -12.37
CA THR A 94 7.63 -7.99 -13.00
C THR A 94 7.95 -6.90 -11.99
N TYR A 95 7.43 -7.00 -10.75
CA TYR A 95 7.54 -5.94 -9.76
C TYR A 95 8.21 -6.39 -8.45
N GLY A 96 8.54 -7.68 -8.28
CA GLY A 96 9.17 -8.18 -7.06
C GLY A 96 8.27 -8.14 -5.83
N ILE A 97 6.94 -8.12 -6.01
CA ILE A 97 5.99 -8.02 -4.91
C ILE A 97 5.84 -9.35 -4.15
N TYR A 98 5.38 -9.26 -2.90
CA TYR A 98 5.04 -10.41 -2.07
C TYR A 98 3.53 -10.47 -1.87
N ILE A 99 2.92 -11.64 -2.10
CA ILE A 99 1.48 -11.79 -1.97
C ILE A 99 1.16 -12.32 -0.57
N ASP A 100 0.89 -11.39 0.33
CA ASP A 100 0.40 -11.66 1.67
C ASP A 100 -1.06 -11.17 1.82
N LYS A 101 -1.55 -11.19 3.06
CA LYS A 101 -2.91 -10.70 3.37
C LYS A 101 -3.09 -9.21 3.06
N VAL A 102 -2.06 -8.38 3.23
CA VAL A 102 -2.10 -6.94 2.95
C VAL A 102 -2.18 -6.71 1.45
N MET A 103 -1.41 -7.43 0.65
CA MET A 103 -1.51 -7.38 -0.81
C MET A 103 -2.91 -7.77 -1.29
N ILE A 104 -3.51 -8.82 -0.72
CA ILE A 104 -4.90 -9.19 -1.01
C ILE A 104 -5.87 -8.05 -0.63
N ARG A 105 -5.68 -7.40 0.52
CA ARG A 105 -6.47 -6.22 0.91
C ARG A 105 -6.35 -5.11 -0.12
N ASN A 106 -5.13 -4.79 -0.57
CA ASN A 106 -4.92 -3.77 -1.62
C ASN A 106 -5.71 -4.10 -2.90
N VAL A 107 -5.73 -5.38 -3.31
CA VAL A 107 -6.53 -5.83 -4.48
C VAL A 107 -8.03 -5.65 -4.28
N PHE A 108 -8.55 -5.78 -3.05
CA PHE A 108 -9.97 -5.56 -2.74
C PHE A 108 -10.34 -4.08 -2.51
N GLU A 109 -9.37 -3.24 -2.13
CA GLU A 109 -9.56 -1.81 -1.82
C GLU A 109 -9.10 -0.86 -2.95
N THR A 110 -8.65 -1.41 -4.08
CA THR A 110 -8.29 -0.68 -5.30
C THR A 110 -9.55 -0.26 -6.08
N ASP A 111 -9.40 0.72 -6.98
CA ASP A 111 -10.45 1.15 -7.88
C ASP A 111 -10.17 0.78 -9.36
N PRO A 112 -11.18 0.84 -10.25
CA PRO A 112 -11.01 0.45 -11.65
C PRO A 112 -9.95 1.26 -12.42
N GLY A 113 -9.71 2.52 -12.06
CA GLY A 113 -8.68 3.37 -12.64
C GLY A 113 -7.28 2.88 -12.30
N GLU A 114 -7.01 2.65 -11.01
CA GLU A 114 -5.76 2.04 -10.53
C GLU A 114 -5.50 0.66 -11.20
N ALA A 115 -6.51 -0.21 -11.22
CA ALA A 115 -6.39 -1.54 -11.80
C ALA A 115 -6.14 -1.51 -13.32
N ALA A 116 -6.72 -0.55 -14.03
CA ALA A 116 -6.54 -0.40 -15.48
C ALA A 116 -5.09 0.00 -15.84
N GLU A 117 -4.40 0.77 -14.99
CA GLU A 117 -2.99 1.14 -15.22
C GLU A 117 -2.04 -0.09 -15.20
N LEU A 118 -2.44 -1.19 -14.57
CA LEU A 118 -1.65 -2.42 -14.48
C LEU A 118 -1.80 -3.34 -15.70
N LEU A 119 -2.71 -3.04 -16.63
CA LEU A 119 -2.96 -3.85 -17.82
C LEU A 119 -1.86 -3.63 -18.88
N THR A 120 -1.06 -4.67 -19.14
CA THR A 120 0.02 -4.63 -20.12
C THR A 120 -0.06 -5.79 -21.11
N VAL A 121 0.61 -5.65 -22.26
CA VAL A 121 0.76 -6.77 -23.22
C VAL A 121 1.51 -7.93 -22.57
N LYS A 122 2.50 -7.67 -21.72
CA LYS A 122 3.24 -8.70 -20.96
C LYS A 122 2.29 -9.49 -20.06
N LEU A 123 1.39 -8.82 -19.34
CA LEU A 123 0.36 -9.47 -18.53
C LEU A 123 -0.56 -10.38 -19.38
N LEU A 124 -1.00 -9.90 -20.56
CA LEU A 124 -1.83 -10.71 -21.46
C LEU A 124 -1.09 -11.96 -21.96
N LEU A 125 0.22 -11.86 -22.23
CA LEU A 125 1.05 -13.01 -22.61
C LEU A 125 1.21 -14.01 -21.45
N TYR A 126 1.38 -13.52 -20.22
CA TYR A 126 1.38 -14.36 -19.01
C TYR A 126 0.06 -15.12 -18.86
N ILE A 127 -1.08 -14.44 -18.95
CA ILE A 127 -2.41 -15.05 -18.89
C ILE A 127 -2.58 -16.09 -20.01
N LEU A 128 -2.18 -15.76 -21.24
CA LEU A 128 -2.28 -16.69 -22.37
C LEU A 128 -1.46 -17.96 -22.11
N ALA A 129 -0.18 -17.80 -21.78
CA ALA A 129 0.76 -18.92 -21.66
C ALA A 129 0.52 -19.78 -20.41
N MET A 130 0.18 -19.16 -19.27
CA MET A 130 0.14 -19.82 -17.97
C MET A 130 -1.26 -20.12 -17.45
N ALA A 131 -2.30 -19.51 -18.03
CA ALA A 131 -3.69 -19.77 -17.68
C ALA A 131 -4.49 -20.34 -18.84
N VAL A 132 -4.55 -19.66 -19.99
CA VAL A 132 -5.43 -20.05 -21.11
C VAL A 132 -4.99 -21.36 -21.75
N LEU A 133 -3.73 -21.48 -22.15
CA LEU A 133 -3.20 -22.71 -22.77
C LEU A 133 -3.33 -23.93 -21.85
N PRO A 134 -2.79 -23.93 -20.61
CA PRO A 134 -2.95 -25.07 -19.70
C PRO A 134 -4.42 -25.25 -19.27
N GLY A 135 -5.21 -24.18 -19.16
CA GLY A 135 -6.64 -24.25 -18.88
C GLY A 135 -7.44 -24.96 -19.97
N LEU A 136 -7.11 -24.73 -21.25
CA LEU A 136 -7.68 -25.48 -22.37
C LEU A 136 -7.31 -26.96 -22.33
N ILE A 137 -6.08 -27.28 -21.93
CA ILE A 137 -5.62 -28.66 -21.72
C ILE A 137 -6.47 -29.32 -20.61
N VAL A 138 -6.61 -28.68 -19.45
CA VAL A 138 -7.45 -29.14 -18.33
C VAL A 138 -8.91 -29.31 -18.76
N TRP A 139 -9.44 -28.35 -19.52
CA TRP A 139 -10.82 -28.38 -20.01
C TRP A 139 -11.07 -29.56 -20.95
N ARG A 140 -10.15 -29.84 -21.88
CA ARG A 140 -10.28 -30.91 -22.88
C ARG A 140 -9.93 -32.30 -22.32
N MET A 141 -9.14 -32.39 -21.26
CA MET A 141 -8.71 -33.67 -20.70
C MET A 141 -9.90 -34.48 -20.13
N PRO A 142 -10.14 -35.71 -20.59
CA PRO A 142 -11.27 -36.51 -20.10
C PRO A 142 -10.98 -37.03 -18.70
N VAL A 143 -11.87 -36.71 -17.75
CA VAL A 143 -11.76 -37.17 -16.37
C VAL A 143 -12.49 -38.51 -16.21
N ALA A 144 -11.81 -39.50 -15.64
CA ALA A 144 -12.37 -40.82 -15.38
C ALA A 144 -13.60 -40.74 -14.48
N GLN A 145 -14.68 -41.46 -14.82
CA GLN A 145 -15.85 -41.58 -13.94
C GLN A 145 -15.60 -42.74 -12.99
N ILE A 146 -15.45 -42.43 -11.71
CA ILE A 146 -15.37 -43.40 -10.63
C ILE A 146 -16.50 -43.09 -9.64
N GLY A 147 -17.03 -44.11 -8.97
CA GLY A 147 -18.06 -43.90 -7.95
C GLY A 147 -17.53 -43.04 -6.79
N PHE A 148 -18.41 -42.26 -6.16
CA PHE A 148 -18.05 -41.30 -5.09
C PHE A 148 -17.19 -41.91 -3.98
N THR A 149 -17.52 -43.12 -3.53
CA THR A 149 -16.77 -43.85 -2.50
C THR A 149 -15.35 -44.17 -2.93
N ARG A 150 -15.14 -44.60 -4.18
CA ARG A 150 -13.81 -44.85 -4.75
C ARG A 150 -13.03 -43.55 -4.93
N GLU A 151 -13.69 -42.47 -5.35
CA GLU A 151 -13.06 -41.14 -5.43
C GLU A 151 -12.57 -40.66 -4.06
N LEU A 152 -13.40 -40.82 -3.02
CA LEU A 152 -13.04 -40.48 -1.65
C LEU A 152 -11.86 -41.31 -1.16
N LEU A 153 -11.86 -42.63 -1.38
CA LEU A 153 -10.74 -43.51 -1.01
C LEU A 153 -9.44 -43.14 -1.73
N HIS A 154 -9.50 -42.84 -3.03
CA HIS A 154 -8.32 -42.37 -3.77
C HIS A 154 -7.80 -41.04 -3.21
N LYS A 155 -8.68 -40.10 -2.90
CA LYS A 155 -8.29 -38.83 -2.27
C LYS A 155 -7.66 -39.05 -0.90
N LEU A 156 -8.26 -39.86 -0.04
CA LEU A 156 -7.71 -40.19 1.27
C LEU A 156 -6.34 -40.86 1.15
N GLY A 157 -6.16 -41.77 0.18
CA GLY A 157 -4.86 -42.37 -0.11
C GLY A 157 -3.81 -41.34 -0.56
N VAL A 158 -4.18 -40.43 -1.47
CA VAL A 158 -3.29 -39.35 -1.92
C VAL A 158 -2.95 -38.39 -0.79
N LEU A 159 -3.93 -38.02 0.05
CA LEU A 159 -3.72 -37.16 1.21
C LEU A 159 -2.83 -37.83 2.25
N ALA A 160 -3.06 -39.11 2.54
CA ALA A 160 -2.21 -39.90 3.45
C ALA A 160 -0.78 -39.99 2.92
N PHE A 161 -0.59 -40.26 1.63
CA PHE A 161 0.73 -40.25 0.98
C PHE A 161 1.38 -38.86 1.06
N THR A 162 0.60 -37.81 0.86
CA THR A 162 1.07 -36.42 0.93
C THR A 162 1.56 -36.08 2.34
N VAL A 163 0.78 -36.42 3.37
CA VAL A 163 1.15 -36.23 4.78
C VAL A 163 2.36 -37.07 5.17
N ALA A 164 2.42 -38.32 4.73
CA ALA A 164 3.58 -39.19 4.96
C ALA A 164 4.85 -38.61 4.31
N GLY A 165 4.74 -38.06 3.10
CA GLY A 165 5.83 -37.37 2.41
C GLY A 165 6.31 -36.13 3.18
N VAL A 166 5.40 -35.30 3.69
CA VAL A 166 5.74 -34.16 4.57
C VAL A 166 6.45 -34.64 5.83
N GLY A 167 5.97 -35.72 6.45
CA GLY A 167 6.60 -36.33 7.63
C GLY A 167 8.01 -36.87 7.34
N ALA A 168 8.22 -37.50 6.19
CA ALA A 168 9.54 -38.00 5.77
C ALA A 168 10.53 -36.85 5.52
N ILE A 169 10.08 -35.76 4.89
CA ILE A 169 10.89 -34.55 4.70
C ILE A 169 11.24 -33.94 6.06
N ALA A 170 10.27 -33.83 6.98
CA ALA A 170 10.53 -33.33 8.32
C ALA A 170 11.56 -34.22 9.04
N ALA A 171 11.43 -35.55 8.98
CA ALA A 171 12.41 -36.45 9.60
C ALA A 171 13.84 -36.28 9.06
N GLY A 172 14.01 -36.01 7.76
CA GLY A 172 15.32 -35.87 7.13
C GLY A 172 15.91 -34.45 7.09
N PHE A 173 15.07 -33.41 7.08
CA PHE A 173 15.47 -32.02 6.77
C PHE A 173 14.87 -30.98 7.72
N TYR A 174 14.28 -31.38 8.86
CA TYR A 174 13.59 -30.44 9.76
C TYR A 174 14.45 -29.24 10.19
N GLN A 175 15.70 -29.46 10.63
CA GLN A 175 16.55 -28.38 11.12
C GLN A 175 16.83 -27.33 10.03
N ASP A 176 17.21 -27.79 8.83
CA ASP A 176 17.47 -26.93 7.68
C ASP A 176 16.21 -26.17 7.22
N GLN A 177 15.08 -26.87 7.09
CA GLN A 177 13.83 -26.24 6.65
C GLN A 177 13.26 -25.29 7.70
N ALA A 178 13.32 -25.65 8.98
CA ALA A 178 12.87 -24.79 10.07
C ALA A 178 13.74 -23.53 10.19
N SER A 179 15.07 -23.67 10.06
CA SER A 179 15.99 -22.53 10.02
C SER A 179 15.68 -21.62 8.83
N PHE A 180 15.58 -22.20 7.63
CA PHE A 180 15.26 -21.46 6.42
C PHE A 180 13.92 -20.73 6.52
N LEU A 181 12.83 -21.41 6.88
CA LEU A 181 11.51 -20.79 7.01
C LEU A 181 11.44 -19.78 8.15
N ARG A 182 12.25 -19.92 9.21
CA ARG A 182 12.32 -18.96 10.31
C ARG A 182 13.03 -17.68 9.89
N ASN A 183 14.11 -17.79 9.12
CA ASN A 183 14.93 -16.66 8.68
C ASN A 183 14.39 -16.00 7.41
N HIS A 184 13.66 -16.75 6.58
CA HIS A 184 13.10 -16.32 5.30
C HIS A 184 11.59 -16.57 5.24
N ARG A 185 10.87 -16.06 6.24
CA ARG A 185 9.40 -16.21 6.36
C ARG A 185 8.66 -15.67 5.15
N GLU A 186 9.25 -14.69 4.47
CA GLU A 186 8.75 -14.04 3.27
C GLU A 186 8.62 -14.98 2.07
N MET A 187 9.41 -16.07 2.00
CA MET A 187 9.42 -17.00 0.85
C MET A 187 8.06 -17.65 0.62
N ARG A 188 7.25 -17.83 1.67
CA ARG A 188 5.88 -18.38 1.54
C ARG A 188 4.93 -17.45 0.76
N HIS A 189 5.22 -16.14 0.73
CA HIS A 189 4.43 -15.14 0.00
C HIS A 189 4.79 -15.08 -1.49
N LEU A 190 5.85 -15.79 -1.90
CA LEU A 190 6.24 -15.98 -3.30
C LEU A 190 5.70 -17.30 -3.88
N LEU A 191 5.43 -18.30 -3.03
CA LEU A 191 5.05 -19.64 -3.47
C LEU A 191 3.61 -19.70 -4.00
N VAL A 192 3.45 -19.81 -5.31
CA VAL A 192 2.18 -19.92 -6.04
C VAL A 192 1.71 -21.39 -6.11
N PRO A 193 0.42 -21.72 -5.93
CA PRO A 193 -0.69 -20.85 -5.58
C PRO A 193 -0.89 -20.61 -4.07
N PHE A 194 -0.01 -21.16 -3.23
CA PHE A 194 -0.17 -21.14 -1.77
C PHE A 194 -0.28 -19.71 -1.21
N ASN A 195 0.48 -18.76 -1.76
CA ASN A 195 0.52 -17.36 -1.35
C ASN A 195 -0.84 -16.68 -1.41
N TYR A 196 -1.48 -16.59 -2.58
CA TYR A 196 -2.77 -15.92 -2.72
C TYR A 196 -3.90 -16.71 -2.07
N LEU A 197 -3.84 -18.04 -2.03
CA LEU A 197 -4.84 -18.86 -1.36
C LEU A 197 -4.83 -18.63 0.16
N SER A 198 -3.64 -18.65 0.77
CA SER A 198 -3.48 -18.37 2.20
C SER A 198 -3.76 -16.90 2.53
N GLY A 199 -3.39 -15.97 1.63
CA GLY A 199 -3.71 -14.54 1.73
C GLY A 199 -5.22 -14.28 1.71
N ILE A 200 -5.93 -14.84 0.73
CA ILE A 200 -7.40 -14.77 0.63
C ILE A 200 -8.05 -15.40 1.86
N GLY A 201 -7.63 -16.61 2.27
CA GLY A 201 -8.17 -17.26 3.46
C GLY A 201 -7.96 -16.42 4.73
N SER A 202 -6.79 -15.82 4.89
CA SER A 202 -6.48 -14.94 6.03
C SER A 202 -7.30 -13.65 5.98
N TYR A 203 -7.49 -13.07 4.80
CA TYR A 203 -8.31 -11.87 4.60
C TYR A 203 -9.79 -12.15 4.89
N VAL A 204 -10.35 -13.22 4.31
CA VAL A 204 -11.72 -13.68 4.57
C VAL A 204 -11.94 -13.95 6.05
N MET A 205 -11.00 -14.64 6.71
CA MET A 205 -11.08 -14.89 8.14
C MET A 205 -11.04 -13.58 8.95
N GLU A 206 -10.26 -12.58 8.54
CA GLU A 206 -10.22 -11.28 9.21
C GLU A 206 -11.55 -10.53 9.09
N ILE A 207 -12.11 -10.43 7.88
CA ILE A 207 -13.37 -9.71 7.64
C ILE A 207 -14.60 -10.46 8.15
N SER A 208 -14.51 -11.79 8.30
CA SER A 208 -15.59 -12.63 8.83
C SER A 208 -15.59 -12.74 10.35
N ARG A 209 -14.53 -12.25 11.02
CA ARG A 209 -14.53 -12.18 12.49
C ARG A 209 -15.69 -11.28 12.95
N PRO A 210 -16.33 -11.58 14.09
CA PRO A 210 -17.29 -10.67 14.68
C PRO A 210 -16.69 -9.28 14.79
N LYS A 211 -17.44 -8.26 14.32
CA LYS A 211 -17.00 -6.87 14.44
C LYS A 211 -16.72 -6.59 15.91
N ARG A 212 -15.58 -5.94 16.18
CA ARG A 212 -15.28 -5.47 17.54
C ARG A 212 -16.37 -4.48 17.97
N PRO A 213 -16.71 -4.42 19.27
CA PRO A 213 -17.53 -3.34 19.79
C PRO A 213 -16.93 -2.00 19.39
N TYR A 214 -17.80 -1.06 18.99
CA TYR A 214 -17.35 0.27 18.63
C TYR A 214 -16.81 0.99 19.85
N GLU A 215 -15.61 1.54 19.78
CA GLU A 215 -14.97 2.31 20.86
C GLU A 215 -14.95 3.80 20.48
N ALA A 216 -15.69 4.60 21.24
CA ALA A 216 -15.70 6.05 21.08
C ALA A 216 -14.41 6.65 21.64
N ILE A 217 -13.55 7.19 20.77
CA ILE A 217 -12.27 7.78 21.14
C ILE A 217 -12.42 9.28 21.26
N GLY A 218 -11.86 9.84 22.33
CA GLY A 218 -11.96 11.26 22.65
C GLY A 218 -13.41 11.73 22.81
N ALA A 219 -14.25 10.96 23.48
CA ALA A 219 -15.63 11.36 23.79
C ALA A 219 -15.69 12.64 24.66
N ASP A 220 -14.62 12.92 25.40
CA ASP A 220 -14.39 14.12 26.21
C ASP A 220 -13.76 15.28 25.43
N ALA A 221 -13.55 15.13 24.12
CA ALA A 221 -12.85 16.11 23.31
C ALA A 221 -13.57 17.45 23.29
N ARG A 222 -12.82 18.49 23.66
CA ARG A 222 -13.30 19.86 23.71
C ARG A 222 -12.20 20.84 23.33
N PRO A 223 -12.55 22.07 22.89
CA PRO A 223 -11.59 23.14 22.72
C PRO A 223 -10.86 23.44 24.03
N GLY A 224 -9.56 23.62 23.95
CA GLY A 224 -8.69 24.06 25.04
C GLY A 224 -8.74 25.56 25.30
N PRO A 225 -7.96 26.04 26.28
CA PRO A 225 -8.00 27.42 26.76
C PRO A 225 -7.74 28.45 25.66
N ARG A 226 -6.94 28.13 24.63
CA ARG A 226 -6.66 29.07 23.53
C ARG A 226 -7.90 29.43 22.74
N TRP A 227 -8.92 28.59 22.74
CA TRP A 227 -10.19 28.87 22.06
C TRP A 227 -11.18 29.69 22.91
N THR A 228 -10.83 29.98 24.16
CA THR A 228 -11.65 30.77 25.09
C THR A 228 -11.14 32.19 25.32
N VAL A 229 -9.89 32.46 24.93
CA VAL A 229 -9.29 33.81 24.98
C VAL A 229 -9.85 34.66 23.84
N ALA A 230 -10.07 35.96 24.08
CA ALA A 230 -10.46 36.91 23.05
C ALA A 230 -9.47 36.86 21.87
N ASP A 231 -10.00 36.67 20.66
CA ASP A 231 -9.21 36.62 19.43
C ASP A 231 -9.52 37.81 18.51
N ASP A 232 -8.78 37.89 17.40
CA ASP A 232 -8.95 38.91 16.37
C ASP A 232 -10.11 38.58 15.40
N GLY A 233 -10.97 37.61 15.75
CA GLY A 233 -12.12 37.16 14.97
C GLY A 233 -11.79 36.39 13.68
N LYS A 234 -10.50 36.20 13.39
CA LYS A 234 -10.04 35.51 12.18
C LYS A 234 -10.11 33.99 12.36
N PRO A 235 -10.64 33.25 11.36
CA PRO A 235 -10.65 31.80 11.39
C PRO A 235 -9.25 31.20 11.42
N VAL A 236 -9.13 30.08 12.14
CA VAL A 236 -7.93 29.23 12.14
C VAL A 236 -8.16 28.09 11.15
N VAL A 237 -7.22 27.91 10.22
CA VAL A 237 -7.26 26.85 9.22
C VAL A 237 -6.00 26.01 9.29
N LEU A 238 -6.16 24.71 9.57
CA LEU A 238 -5.10 23.72 9.41
C LEU A 238 -5.36 22.89 8.15
N VAL A 239 -4.43 22.93 7.21
CA VAL A 239 -4.45 22.07 6.03
C VAL A 239 -3.56 20.85 6.29
N LEU A 240 -4.17 19.67 6.27
CA LEU A 240 -3.48 18.40 6.38
C LEU A 240 -3.33 17.81 4.98
N VAL A 241 -2.10 17.68 4.48
CA VAL A 241 -1.86 17.10 3.15
C VAL A 241 -1.33 15.68 3.31
N VAL A 242 -2.14 14.71 2.89
CA VAL A 242 -1.76 13.30 2.84
C VAL A 242 -1.19 13.03 1.46
N GLY A 243 0.14 12.88 1.39
CA GLY A 243 0.85 12.48 0.19
C GLY A 243 0.72 11.00 -0.09
N GLU A 244 1.07 10.62 -1.31
CA GLU A 244 1.01 9.25 -1.81
C GLU A 244 2.37 8.86 -2.40
N THR A 245 2.95 7.75 -1.94
CA THR A 245 4.13 7.09 -2.53
C THR A 245 5.44 7.91 -2.55
N ALA A 246 5.47 9.15 -2.03
CA ALA A 246 6.68 9.97 -1.96
C ALA A 246 7.66 9.45 -0.89
N ARG A 247 8.93 9.25 -1.26
CA ARG A 247 9.98 8.71 -0.35
C ARG A 247 11.01 9.75 0.04
N ALA A 248 11.48 9.69 1.28
CA ALA A 248 12.44 10.66 1.83
C ALA A 248 13.76 10.68 1.05
N ALA A 249 14.19 9.52 0.54
CA ALA A 249 15.46 9.37 -0.21
C ALA A 249 15.54 10.23 -1.49
N ASN A 250 14.40 10.68 -2.03
CA ASN A 250 14.33 11.51 -3.23
C ASN A 250 13.84 12.94 -2.93
N ALA A 251 13.77 13.33 -1.65
CA ALA A 251 13.42 14.67 -1.23
C ALA A 251 14.67 15.56 -1.12
N SER A 252 14.81 16.56 -1.99
CA SER A 252 15.98 17.45 -1.95
C SER A 252 16.12 18.27 -0.67
N LEU A 253 15.00 18.54 0.04
CA LEU A 253 15.02 19.15 1.38
C LEU A 253 15.74 18.29 2.42
N GLY A 254 15.78 16.96 2.20
CA GLY A 254 16.50 15.99 3.03
C GLY A 254 17.91 15.68 2.55
N GLY A 255 18.44 16.41 1.55
CA GLY A 255 19.80 16.22 1.05
C GLY A 255 19.91 15.32 -0.19
N TYR A 256 18.81 14.97 -0.86
CA TYR A 256 18.88 14.29 -2.15
C TYR A 256 19.63 15.15 -3.19
N ALA A 257 20.48 14.51 -4.00
CA ALA A 257 21.42 15.19 -4.89
C ALA A 257 20.74 16.01 -6.01
N ARG A 258 19.54 15.60 -6.46
CA ARG A 258 18.75 16.34 -7.45
C ARG A 258 17.77 17.26 -6.75
N LEU A 259 17.59 18.47 -7.29
CA LEU A 259 16.71 19.48 -6.72
C LEU A 259 15.23 19.18 -7.05
N THR A 260 14.64 18.21 -6.37
CA THR A 260 13.25 17.74 -6.52
C THR A 260 12.22 18.54 -5.75
N MET A 261 12.63 19.43 -4.84
CA MET A 261 11.75 20.31 -4.07
C MET A 261 12.22 21.79 -4.09
N PRO A 262 12.38 22.40 -5.28
CA PRO A 262 12.93 23.75 -5.43
C PRO A 262 12.03 24.87 -4.91
N GLU A 263 10.71 24.72 -4.92
CA GLU A 263 9.77 25.75 -4.49
C GLU A 263 9.65 25.79 -2.98
N LEU A 264 9.47 24.63 -2.34
CA LEU A 264 9.44 24.53 -0.88
C LEU A 264 10.75 25.00 -0.24
N ALA A 265 11.90 24.78 -0.88
CA ALA A 265 13.19 25.26 -0.40
C ALA A 265 13.29 26.80 -0.25
N LYS A 266 12.37 27.54 -0.90
CA LYS A 266 12.30 29.01 -0.85
C LYS A 266 11.26 29.52 0.15
N VAL A 267 10.42 28.65 0.69
CA VAL A 267 9.34 29.01 1.61
C VAL A 267 9.93 29.36 2.97
N GLN A 268 9.62 30.56 3.46
CA GLN A 268 10.03 30.99 4.80
C GLN A 268 9.20 30.25 5.87
N ASN A 269 9.81 30.00 7.03
CA ASN A 269 9.19 29.30 8.16
C ASN A 269 8.68 27.88 7.83
N LEU A 270 9.25 27.23 6.82
CA LEU A 270 9.04 25.82 6.52
C LEU A 270 10.04 24.97 7.32
N THR A 271 9.54 23.94 8.00
CA THR A 271 10.37 22.91 8.64
C THR A 271 10.22 21.59 7.88
N TYR A 272 11.35 21.04 7.40
CA TYR A 272 11.44 19.67 6.90
C TYR A 272 11.93 18.74 8.01
N PHE A 273 11.16 17.70 8.32
CA PHE A 273 11.54 16.68 9.30
C PHE A 273 12.35 15.58 8.60
N SER A 274 13.58 15.35 9.05
CA SER A 274 14.54 14.51 8.33
C SER A 274 14.47 13.02 8.67
N ASP A 275 13.77 12.64 9.74
CA ASP A 275 13.69 11.26 10.22
C ASP A 275 12.23 10.90 10.54
N VAL A 276 11.48 10.50 9.50
CA VAL A 276 10.05 10.18 9.61
C VAL A 276 9.78 8.77 9.07
N SER A 277 9.13 7.94 9.86
CA SER A 277 8.67 6.61 9.44
C SER A 277 7.16 6.51 9.24
N SER A 278 6.73 5.85 8.18
CA SER A 278 5.33 5.50 7.93
C SER A 278 4.84 4.36 8.83
N CYS A 279 3.53 4.28 9.05
CA CYS A 279 2.92 3.16 9.77
C CYS A 279 2.88 1.88 8.92
N GLY A 280 2.61 2.01 7.62
CA GLY A 280 2.55 0.91 6.65
C GLY A 280 3.42 1.18 5.43
N THR A 281 3.33 0.26 4.48
CA THR A 281 3.94 0.36 3.15
C THR A 281 2.89 0.37 2.04
N SER A 282 1.62 0.58 2.39
CA SER A 282 0.51 0.77 1.45
C SER A 282 -0.52 1.73 2.03
N THR A 283 -1.21 2.47 1.17
CA THR A 283 -2.27 3.41 1.53
C THR A 283 -3.34 2.78 2.43
N ALA A 284 -3.74 1.54 2.13
CA ALA A 284 -4.74 0.76 2.88
C ALA A 284 -4.35 0.49 4.34
N ILE A 285 -3.07 0.60 4.68
CA ILE A 285 -2.57 0.44 6.05
C ILE A 285 -2.20 1.80 6.66
N SER A 286 -1.41 2.59 5.94
CA SER A 286 -0.85 3.84 6.45
C SER A 286 -1.93 4.88 6.75
N VAL A 287 -2.88 5.11 5.82
CA VAL A 287 -3.90 6.15 5.99
C VAL A 287 -4.80 5.84 7.19
N PRO A 288 -5.43 4.65 7.33
CA PRO A 288 -6.22 4.37 8.53
C PRO A 288 -5.40 4.39 9.81
N CYS A 289 -4.13 3.97 9.76
CA CYS A 289 -3.27 3.95 10.95
C CYS A 289 -2.93 5.35 11.46
N MET A 290 -2.44 6.25 10.60
CA MET A 290 -2.00 7.59 11.02
C MET A 290 -3.17 8.44 11.55
N PHE A 291 -4.40 8.18 11.09
CA PHE A 291 -5.62 8.83 11.59
C PHE A 291 -6.27 8.10 12.77
N SER A 292 -5.73 6.97 13.23
CA SER A 292 -6.20 6.28 14.42
C SER A 292 -5.41 6.69 15.67
N ASP A 293 -5.97 6.46 16.86
CA ASP A 293 -5.24 6.61 18.12
C ASP A 293 -4.21 5.48 18.33
N LEU A 294 -4.33 4.41 17.54
CA LEU A 294 -3.46 3.24 17.53
C LEU A 294 -2.12 3.61 16.90
N GLY A 295 -1.02 3.31 17.59
CA GLY A 295 0.30 3.33 16.97
C GLY A 295 0.52 2.11 16.09
N ARG A 296 1.54 2.14 15.23
CA ARG A 296 1.87 1.05 14.30
C ARG A 296 1.92 -0.33 14.95
N ALA A 297 2.46 -0.42 16.15
CA ALA A 297 2.63 -1.69 16.87
C ALA A 297 1.29 -2.37 17.22
N GLU A 298 0.23 -1.59 17.44
CA GLU A 298 -1.09 -2.06 17.87
C GLU A 298 -2.12 -2.02 16.73
N PHE A 299 -1.75 -1.43 15.60
CA PHE A 299 -2.65 -1.24 14.48
C PHE A 299 -3.11 -2.56 13.85
N SER A 300 -4.41 -2.65 13.60
CA SER A 300 -4.99 -3.55 12.61
C SER A 300 -6.22 -2.89 12.00
N ALA A 301 -6.46 -3.14 10.71
CA ALA A 301 -7.58 -2.51 9.99
C ALA A 301 -8.93 -2.75 10.68
N GLY A 302 -9.18 -3.99 11.15
CA GLY A 302 -10.41 -4.31 11.90
C GLY A 302 -10.53 -3.64 13.28
N HIS A 303 -9.40 -3.27 13.92
CA HIS A 303 -9.44 -2.51 15.18
C HIS A 303 -9.66 -1.02 14.91
N ALA A 304 -8.96 -0.44 13.94
CA ALA A 304 -9.15 0.96 13.57
C ALA A 304 -10.57 1.24 13.04
N ALA A 305 -11.13 0.34 12.22
CA ALA A 305 -12.49 0.48 11.69
C ALA A 305 -13.60 0.43 12.77
N ALA A 306 -13.29 -0.03 13.98
CA ALA A 306 -14.21 -0.07 15.11
C ALA A 306 -13.98 1.07 16.12
N ARG A 307 -13.29 2.14 15.73
CA ARG A 307 -12.92 3.26 16.60
C ARG A 307 -13.27 4.60 15.95
N ASP A 308 -13.36 5.64 16.76
CA ASP A 308 -13.31 7.01 16.24
C ASP A 308 -11.91 7.33 15.69
N SER A 309 -11.85 7.98 14.54
CA SER A 309 -10.63 8.53 13.97
C SER A 309 -10.31 9.91 14.55
N LEU A 310 -9.12 10.43 14.24
CA LEU A 310 -8.73 11.82 14.49
C LEU A 310 -9.79 12.80 13.99
N LEU A 311 -10.37 12.56 12.82
CA LEU A 311 -11.36 13.45 12.22
C LEU A 311 -12.64 13.51 13.06
N ASP A 312 -13.05 12.37 13.61
CA ASP A 312 -14.21 12.28 14.50
C ASP A 312 -13.98 13.05 15.81
N VAL A 313 -12.78 12.90 16.39
CA VAL A 313 -12.39 13.62 17.62
C VAL A 313 -12.38 15.14 17.37
N LEU A 314 -11.87 15.58 16.22
CA LEU A 314 -11.86 16.99 15.83
C LEU A 314 -13.27 17.55 15.62
N GLN A 315 -14.16 16.81 14.93
CA GLN A 315 -15.55 17.23 14.79
C GLN A 315 -16.24 17.37 16.13
N ARG A 316 -16.01 16.43 17.06
CA ARG A 316 -16.57 16.50 18.42
C ARG A 316 -16.04 17.71 19.20
N ALA A 317 -14.78 18.07 19.01
CA ALA A 317 -14.19 19.28 19.57
C ALA A 317 -14.70 20.57 18.89
N GLY A 318 -15.63 20.48 17.93
CA GLY A 318 -16.29 21.62 17.30
C GLY A 318 -15.52 22.22 16.13
N PHE A 319 -14.68 21.44 15.44
CA PHE A 319 -14.02 21.84 14.20
C PHE A 319 -14.88 21.47 12.99
N GLU A 320 -14.90 22.35 11.98
CA GLU A 320 -15.34 21.95 10.65
C GLU A 320 -14.23 21.15 9.99
N VAL A 321 -14.50 19.87 9.72
CA VAL A 321 -13.54 18.95 9.10
C VAL A 321 -14.04 18.55 7.73
N VAL A 322 -13.20 18.72 6.72
CA VAL A 322 -13.53 18.38 5.32
C VAL A 322 -12.39 17.59 4.69
N TRP A 323 -12.73 16.64 3.83
CA TRP A 323 -11.78 15.79 3.11
C TRP A 323 -11.96 15.95 1.61
N TYR A 324 -10.92 16.42 0.93
CA TYR A 324 -10.82 16.46 -0.53
C TYR A 324 -9.82 15.40 -0.99
N GLY A 325 -10.24 14.50 -1.87
CA GLY A 325 -9.43 13.36 -2.28
C GLY A 325 -9.28 13.22 -3.79
N ASN A 326 -8.05 13.04 -4.23
CA ASN A 326 -7.69 12.73 -5.63
C ASN A 326 -7.01 11.34 -5.76
N ASN A 327 -6.96 10.56 -4.67
CA ASN A 327 -6.44 9.20 -4.62
C ASN A 327 -7.57 8.15 -4.67
N SER A 328 -7.33 6.83 -4.66
CA SER A 328 -8.40 5.81 -4.71
C SER A 328 -9.44 5.86 -3.59
N GLY A 329 -9.14 6.55 -2.49
CA GLY A 329 -10.13 6.99 -1.50
C GLY A 329 -9.55 7.19 -0.12
N CYS A 330 -10.39 7.55 0.85
CA CYS A 330 -9.96 7.81 2.24
C CYS A 330 -9.83 6.55 3.12
N LYS A 331 -10.01 5.36 2.55
CA LYS A 331 -9.82 4.05 3.22
C LYS A 331 -10.60 3.92 4.55
N GLY A 332 -11.82 4.44 4.59
CA GLY A 332 -12.70 4.38 5.77
C GLY A 332 -12.53 5.53 6.77
N VAL A 333 -11.44 6.29 6.70
CA VAL A 333 -11.14 7.36 7.67
C VAL A 333 -12.17 8.49 7.61
N CYS A 334 -12.69 8.78 6.42
CA CYS A 334 -13.62 9.87 6.17
C CYS A 334 -15.09 9.43 6.10
N ASP A 335 -15.45 8.18 6.46
CA ASP A 335 -16.79 7.63 6.23
C ASP A 335 -17.92 8.47 6.85
N LYS A 336 -17.67 9.09 8.00
CA LYS A 336 -18.68 9.95 8.68
C LYS A 336 -18.82 11.34 8.07
N ILE A 337 -17.78 11.84 7.40
CA ILE A 337 -17.75 13.21 6.84
C ILE A 337 -17.93 13.24 5.31
N GLY A 338 -17.73 12.09 4.66
CA GLY A 338 -17.71 11.94 3.21
C GLY A 338 -16.42 12.44 2.56
N GLU A 339 -16.07 11.83 1.42
CA GLU A 339 -14.99 12.31 0.55
C GLU A 339 -15.56 13.24 -0.53
N ARG A 340 -14.95 14.42 -0.69
CA ARG A 340 -15.24 15.32 -1.80
C ARG A 340 -14.22 15.07 -2.90
N ARG A 341 -14.69 14.63 -4.08
CA ARG A 341 -13.85 14.39 -5.25
C ARG A 341 -13.81 15.62 -6.15
N PRO A 342 -12.67 15.88 -6.83
CA PRO A 342 -12.60 16.93 -7.82
C PRO A 342 -13.63 16.74 -8.95
N ASP A 343 -14.23 17.83 -9.39
CA ASP A 343 -15.10 17.82 -10.57
C ASP A 343 -14.23 17.79 -11.84
N SER A 344 -14.31 16.69 -12.59
CA SER A 344 -13.49 16.47 -13.78
C SER A 344 -14.00 17.15 -15.05
N GLU A 345 -15.28 17.53 -15.10
CA GLU A 345 -15.90 18.09 -16.32
C GLU A 345 -15.45 19.53 -16.65
N PRO A 346 -15.35 20.48 -15.69
CA PRO A 346 -14.92 21.84 -16.01
C PRO A 346 -13.41 21.97 -16.25
N ASP A 347 -12.63 20.92 -16.01
CA ASP A 347 -11.17 21.01 -15.86
C ASP A 347 -10.34 20.11 -16.76
N ALA A 348 -10.63 20.16 -18.06
CA ALA A 348 -9.90 19.41 -19.09
C ALA A 348 -8.37 19.61 -19.10
N ALA A 349 -7.87 20.72 -18.55
CA ALA A 349 -6.43 20.99 -18.44
C ALA A 349 -5.74 20.17 -17.33
N LEU A 350 -6.47 19.85 -16.25
CA LEU A 350 -5.96 19.11 -15.09
C LEU A 350 -6.48 17.67 -15.04
N CYS A 351 -7.65 17.42 -15.62
CA CYS A 351 -8.33 16.15 -15.64
C CYS A 351 -8.41 15.63 -17.08
N ARG A 352 -7.64 14.57 -17.37
CA ARG A 352 -7.65 13.91 -18.67
C ARG A 352 -8.65 12.77 -18.65
N LYS A 353 -9.46 12.64 -19.70
CA LYS A 353 -10.48 11.59 -19.78
C LYS A 353 -9.84 10.20 -19.63
N GLY A 354 -10.34 9.41 -18.67
CA GLY A 354 -9.87 8.05 -18.40
C GLY A 354 -8.55 7.97 -17.64
N LEU A 355 -8.05 9.07 -17.07
CA LEU A 355 -6.87 9.13 -16.21
C LEU A 355 -7.20 9.91 -14.92
N PRO A 356 -6.46 9.69 -13.82
CA PRO A 356 -6.56 10.54 -12.65
C PRO A 356 -6.26 12.01 -12.99
N CYS A 357 -6.91 12.94 -12.29
CA CYS A 357 -6.59 14.35 -12.38
C CYS A 357 -5.21 14.63 -11.77
N PHE A 358 -4.54 15.67 -12.24
CA PHE A 358 -3.36 16.19 -11.56
C PHE A 358 -3.75 16.88 -10.24
N ASP A 359 -2.93 16.72 -9.19
CA ASP A 359 -3.24 17.17 -7.83
C ASP A 359 -3.45 18.69 -7.66
N GLU A 360 -2.98 19.52 -8.61
CA GLU A 360 -3.32 20.95 -8.65
C GLU A 360 -4.83 21.22 -8.62
N ILE A 361 -5.66 20.26 -9.02
CA ILE A 361 -7.12 20.39 -8.94
C ILE A 361 -7.61 20.63 -7.50
N LEU A 362 -6.94 20.01 -6.51
CA LEU A 362 -7.26 20.15 -5.09
C LEU A 362 -6.98 21.57 -4.56
N LEU A 363 -6.14 22.35 -5.24
CA LEU A 363 -5.91 23.75 -4.88
C LEU A 363 -7.14 24.63 -5.14
N ARG A 364 -7.95 24.27 -6.15
CA ARG A 364 -9.21 24.96 -6.42
C ARG A 364 -10.26 24.63 -5.37
N ASP A 365 -10.27 23.38 -4.91
CA ASP A 365 -11.10 22.96 -3.79
C ASP A 365 -10.72 23.70 -2.50
N LEU A 366 -9.41 23.78 -2.22
CA LEU A 366 -8.90 24.54 -1.08
C LEU A 366 -9.32 26.02 -1.18
N GLU A 367 -9.13 26.67 -2.33
CA GLU A 367 -9.49 28.07 -2.52
C GLU A 367 -10.99 28.34 -2.27
N ARG A 368 -11.87 27.48 -2.79
CA ARG A 368 -13.32 27.57 -2.52
C ARG A 368 -13.64 27.34 -1.05
N GLU A 369 -12.97 26.37 -0.42
CA GLU A 369 -13.20 26.03 0.98
C GLU A 369 -12.74 27.15 1.93
N LEU A 370 -11.65 27.84 1.61
CA LEU A 370 -11.16 29.00 2.36
C LEU A 370 -12.12 30.20 2.33
N GLN A 371 -13.09 30.24 1.43
CA GLN A 371 -14.13 31.28 1.38
C GLN A 371 -15.34 30.96 2.27
N LYS A 372 -15.51 29.70 2.70
CA LYS A 372 -16.67 29.30 3.51
C LYS A 372 -16.48 29.69 4.99
N PRO A 373 -17.51 30.23 5.64
CA PRO A 373 -17.39 30.71 7.01
C PRO A 373 -17.25 29.56 8.02
N ALA A 374 -16.10 29.46 8.69
CA ALA A 374 -15.92 28.66 9.89
C ALA A 374 -14.73 29.14 10.71
N GLN A 375 -14.92 29.31 12.01
CA GLN A 375 -13.88 29.80 12.91
C GLN A 375 -12.74 28.79 13.16
N ARG A 376 -13.04 27.48 13.06
CA ARG A 376 -12.07 26.41 13.30
C ARG A 376 -12.20 25.39 12.18
N LYS A 377 -11.24 25.35 11.26
CA LYS A 377 -11.32 24.52 10.06
C LYS A 377 -10.11 23.60 9.93
N VAL A 378 -10.39 22.35 9.60
CA VAL A 378 -9.39 21.35 9.21
C VAL A 378 -9.73 20.86 7.81
N VAL A 379 -8.83 21.09 6.87
CA VAL A 379 -8.98 20.67 5.47
C VAL A 379 -7.97 19.56 5.20
N VAL A 380 -8.44 18.36 4.88
CA VAL A 380 -7.58 17.28 4.41
C VAL A 380 -7.52 17.31 2.89
N LEU A 381 -6.31 17.33 2.32
CA LEU A 381 -6.05 17.15 0.90
C LEU A 381 -5.32 15.81 0.72
N HIS A 382 -5.97 14.83 0.11
CA HIS A 382 -5.39 13.51 -0.16
C HIS A 382 -4.94 13.42 -1.61
N LEU A 383 -3.63 13.50 -1.82
CA LEU A 383 -2.98 13.56 -3.14
C LEU A 383 -2.88 12.17 -3.77
N ILE A 384 -2.82 12.10 -5.10
CA ILE A 384 -2.33 10.89 -5.79
C ILE A 384 -0.79 10.88 -5.91
N GLY A 385 -0.16 12.05 -5.73
CA GLY A 385 1.27 12.18 -5.48
C GLY A 385 2.16 11.44 -6.48
N SER A 386 2.97 10.52 -5.97
CA SER A 386 3.95 9.77 -6.75
C SER A 386 3.49 8.36 -7.10
N HIS A 387 2.18 8.08 -7.09
CA HIS A 387 1.63 6.74 -7.29
C HIS A 387 2.06 6.10 -8.63
N GLY A 388 2.65 4.91 -8.54
CA GLY A 388 3.09 4.09 -9.67
C GLY A 388 2.02 3.16 -10.23
N PRO A 389 2.33 2.33 -11.24
CA PRO A 389 3.58 2.33 -12.01
C PRO A 389 3.65 3.48 -13.04
N GLY A 390 2.53 4.15 -13.32
CA GLY A 390 2.43 5.24 -14.29
C GLY A 390 2.97 6.58 -13.79
N TYR A 391 4.21 6.68 -13.28
CA TYR A 391 4.74 7.93 -12.71
C TYR A 391 4.63 9.13 -13.67
N HIS A 392 4.82 8.91 -14.97
CA HIS A 392 4.69 9.93 -16.02
C HIS A 392 3.28 10.49 -16.20
N LEU A 393 2.27 9.87 -15.58
CA LEU A 393 0.89 10.33 -15.59
C LEU A 393 0.58 11.23 -14.40
N ARG A 394 1.51 11.38 -13.44
CA ARG A 394 1.32 12.15 -12.20
C ARG A 394 1.71 13.62 -12.31
N TYR A 395 2.38 14.02 -13.40
CA TYR A 395 2.79 15.41 -13.63
C TYR A 395 2.48 15.88 -15.07
N PRO A 396 2.21 17.18 -15.28
CA PRO A 396 2.08 17.75 -16.61
C PRO A 396 3.45 17.88 -17.30
N ALA A 397 3.46 17.97 -18.63
CA ALA A 397 4.69 18.01 -19.43
C ALA A 397 5.69 19.11 -19.00
N ALA A 398 5.21 20.23 -18.46
CA ALA A 398 6.05 21.32 -17.96
C ALA A 398 6.94 20.91 -16.75
N PHE A 399 6.58 19.83 -16.05
CA PHE A 399 7.34 19.30 -14.91
C PHE A 399 8.27 18.14 -15.28
N GLU A 400 8.36 17.79 -16.57
CA GLU A 400 9.29 16.76 -17.06
C GLU A 400 10.72 17.31 -17.17
N ARG A 401 11.35 17.56 -16.02
CA ARG A 401 12.69 18.16 -15.96
C ARG A 401 13.80 17.13 -16.06
N TYR A 402 13.64 15.98 -15.42
CA TYR A 402 14.61 14.89 -15.47
C TYR A 402 14.28 13.97 -16.63
N THR A 403 15.20 13.86 -17.59
CA THR A 403 15.00 13.14 -18.85
C THR A 403 16.20 12.24 -19.19
N PRO A 404 15.99 11.19 -20.01
CA PRO A 404 14.70 10.67 -20.47
C PRO A 404 13.88 10.10 -19.31
N ALA A 405 12.55 10.29 -19.32
CA ALA A 405 11.64 9.78 -18.31
C ALA A 405 10.90 8.54 -18.82
N CYS A 406 10.71 7.52 -17.97
CA CYS A 406 9.96 6.32 -18.34
C CYS A 406 8.50 6.65 -18.64
N LYS A 407 8.05 6.36 -19.86
CA LYS A 407 6.67 6.55 -20.34
C LYS A 407 5.88 5.25 -20.45
N GLN A 408 6.25 4.26 -19.64
CA GLN A 408 5.67 2.91 -19.65
C GLN A 408 5.23 2.55 -18.23
N VAL A 409 4.17 1.75 -18.14
CA VAL A 409 3.77 1.07 -16.89
C VAL A 409 4.47 -0.29 -16.74
N ASP A 410 4.93 -0.87 -17.86
CA ASP A 410 5.76 -2.07 -17.89
C ASP A 410 7.23 -1.66 -17.74
N PHE A 411 7.72 -1.70 -16.50
CA PHE A 411 9.08 -1.29 -16.15
C PHE A 411 10.18 -2.11 -16.83
N SER A 412 9.88 -3.30 -17.36
CA SER A 412 10.85 -4.06 -18.16
C SER A 412 11.25 -3.37 -19.47
N LYS A 413 10.50 -2.34 -19.88
CA LYS A 413 10.75 -1.52 -21.08
C LYS A 413 11.51 -0.22 -20.78
N CYS A 414 11.85 0.04 -19.53
CA CYS A 414 12.57 1.24 -19.11
C CYS A 414 13.84 0.83 -18.36
N SER A 415 14.89 1.63 -18.48
CA SER A 415 16.00 1.57 -17.54
C SER A 415 15.56 2.07 -16.16
N VAL A 416 16.22 1.59 -15.09
CA VAL A 416 16.00 2.10 -13.73
C VAL A 416 16.20 3.63 -13.67
N ALA A 417 17.18 4.16 -14.42
CA ALA A 417 17.42 5.60 -14.47
C ALA A 417 16.22 6.38 -15.06
N GLU A 418 15.57 5.86 -16.11
CA GLU A 418 14.36 6.47 -16.68
C GLU A 418 13.18 6.43 -15.71
N ILE A 419 13.05 5.35 -14.94
CA ILE A 419 12.03 5.21 -13.89
C ILE A 419 12.27 6.23 -12.79
N VAL A 420 13.51 6.33 -12.29
CA VAL A 420 13.90 7.34 -11.28
C VAL A 420 13.70 8.76 -11.81
N ASN A 421 14.01 9.03 -13.08
CA ASN A 421 13.73 10.33 -13.69
C ASN A 421 12.24 10.66 -13.71
N ALA A 422 11.39 9.70 -14.09
CA ALA A 422 9.94 9.89 -14.06
C ALA A 422 9.43 10.11 -12.62
N TYR A 423 9.93 9.37 -11.64
CA TYR A 423 9.62 9.55 -10.23
C TYR A 423 10.09 10.91 -9.68
N ASP A 424 11.31 11.35 -9.99
CA ASP A 424 11.80 12.65 -9.53
C ASP A 424 10.95 13.82 -10.09
N ASN A 425 10.33 13.65 -11.27
CA ASN A 425 9.38 14.61 -11.82
C ASN A 425 8.03 14.62 -11.07
N THR A 426 7.59 13.50 -10.47
CA THR A 426 6.40 13.49 -9.58
C THR A 426 6.67 14.26 -8.28
N MET A 427 7.90 14.12 -7.76
CA MET A 427 8.35 14.86 -6.58
C MET A 427 8.40 16.38 -6.84
N LEU A 428 8.90 16.79 -8.01
CA LEU A 428 8.86 18.20 -8.46
C LEU A 428 7.43 18.74 -8.55
N TYR A 429 6.48 17.92 -9.00
CA TYR A 429 5.09 18.35 -9.09
C TYR A 429 4.41 18.43 -7.72
N THR A 430 4.71 17.49 -6.82
CA THR A 430 4.24 17.53 -5.43
C THR A 430 4.78 18.77 -4.70
N ASP A 431 6.06 19.10 -4.90
CA ASP A 431 6.67 20.35 -4.41
C ASP A 431 5.88 21.59 -4.84
N HIS A 432 5.54 21.68 -6.13
CA HIS A 432 4.73 22.77 -6.67
C HIS A 432 3.36 22.86 -6.00
N VAL A 433 2.62 21.75 -5.92
CA VAL A 433 1.29 21.71 -5.31
C VAL A 433 1.35 22.18 -3.86
N LEU A 434 2.32 21.70 -3.07
CA LEU A 434 2.50 22.10 -1.68
C LEU A 434 2.87 23.58 -1.54
N ALA A 435 3.82 24.07 -2.34
CA ALA A 435 4.21 25.48 -2.32
C ALA A 435 3.03 26.39 -2.69
N ARG A 436 2.22 26.00 -3.68
CA ARG A 436 1.01 26.74 -4.06
C ARG A 436 -0.06 26.71 -2.97
N ALA A 437 -0.26 25.59 -2.28
CA ALA A 437 -1.18 25.51 -1.14
C ALA A 437 -0.74 26.45 0.00
N ILE A 438 0.55 26.48 0.32
CA ILE A 438 1.12 27.42 1.29
C ILE A 438 0.87 28.87 0.85
N ASN A 439 1.16 29.21 -0.40
CA ASN A 439 0.95 30.56 -0.94
C ASN A 439 -0.53 30.99 -0.86
N LEU A 440 -1.48 30.06 -1.05
CA LEU A 440 -2.92 30.36 -0.91
C LEU A 440 -3.30 30.73 0.54
N LEU A 441 -2.68 30.09 1.53
CA LEU A 441 -2.86 30.41 2.95
C LEU A 441 -2.19 31.74 3.31
N ASP A 442 -0.94 31.93 2.88
CA ASP A 442 -0.14 33.12 3.19
C ASP A 442 -0.74 34.40 2.56
N ALA A 443 -1.21 34.31 1.31
CA ALA A 443 -1.93 35.40 0.64
C ALA A 443 -3.21 35.83 1.38
N ARG A 444 -3.72 35.00 2.29
CA ARG A 444 -4.91 35.26 3.12
C ARG A 444 -4.56 35.54 4.58
N ALA A 445 -3.30 35.77 4.93
CA ALA A 445 -2.88 36.06 6.32
C ALA A 445 -3.60 37.27 6.95
N ALA A 446 -4.13 38.19 6.13
CA ALA A 446 -4.96 39.29 6.61
C ALA A 446 -6.34 38.83 7.12
N SER A 447 -6.90 37.73 6.60
CA SER A 447 -8.25 37.26 6.90
C SER A 447 -8.31 35.92 7.63
N LEU A 448 -7.21 35.17 7.75
CA LEU A 448 -7.16 33.89 8.46
C LEU A 448 -5.80 33.62 9.12
N HIS A 449 -5.77 32.67 10.05
CA HIS A 449 -4.56 32.08 10.63
C HIS A 449 -4.34 30.69 10.04
N GLY A 450 -3.39 30.57 9.11
CA GLY A 450 -3.16 29.34 8.34
C GLY A 450 -1.92 28.56 8.77
N ALA A 451 -2.03 27.23 8.75
CA ALA A 451 -0.89 26.29 8.78
C ALA A 451 -1.13 25.12 7.83
N LEU A 452 -0.04 24.48 7.39
CA LEU A 452 -0.05 23.31 6.53
C LEU A 452 0.90 22.25 7.09
N TRP A 453 0.42 21.01 7.21
CA TRP A 453 1.24 19.86 7.57
C TRP A 453 1.10 18.76 6.52
N TYR A 454 2.20 18.43 5.84
CA TYR A 454 2.29 17.40 4.83
C TYR A 454 3.08 16.20 5.33
N VAL A 455 2.62 14.99 5.00
CA VAL A 455 3.39 13.75 5.11
C VAL A 455 2.97 12.77 4.01
N SER A 456 3.90 12.01 3.45
CA SER A 456 3.55 10.86 2.59
C SER A 456 3.05 9.68 3.41
N ASP A 457 2.11 8.92 2.86
CA ASP A 457 1.57 7.73 3.48
C ASP A 457 2.58 6.56 3.53
N HIS A 458 3.41 6.41 2.50
CA HIS A 458 4.57 5.53 2.45
C HIS A 458 5.55 6.01 1.36
N GLY A 459 6.71 5.34 1.28
CA GLY A 459 7.69 5.52 0.21
C GLY A 459 7.51 4.50 -0.94
N GLU A 460 8.56 4.30 -1.73
CA GLU A 460 8.51 3.53 -2.99
C GLU A 460 9.85 2.85 -3.31
N SER A 461 9.81 1.64 -3.86
CA SER A 461 10.96 0.99 -4.51
C SER A 461 10.93 1.22 -6.02
N LEU A 462 12.07 1.57 -6.60
CA LEU A 462 12.23 2.01 -7.99
C LEU A 462 13.12 1.07 -8.81
N GLY A 463 13.32 -0.16 -8.34
CA GLY A 463 14.13 -1.20 -8.99
C GLY A 463 15.34 -1.65 -8.16
N GLU A 464 15.53 -1.08 -6.97
CA GLU A 464 16.59 -1.53 -6.06
C GLU A 464 16.39 -3.02 -5.71
N ASN A 465 17.41 -3.84 -5.97
CA ASN A 465 17.36 -5.30 -5.82
C ASN A 465 16.20 -5.98 -6.59
N GLY A 466 15.77 -5.40 -7.73
CA GLY A 466 14.67 -5.94 -8.53
C GLY A 466 13.28 -5.72 -7.94
N VAL A 467 13.18 -4.93 -6.87
CA VAL A 467 11.90 -4.59 -6.22
C VAL A 467 11.40 -3.26 -6.76
N PHE A 468 10.15 -3.24 -7.18
CA PHE A 468 9.44 -2.05 -7.64
C PHE A 468 8.17 -1.85 -6.79
N LEU A 469 7.57 -0.67 -6.91
CA LEU A 469 6.35 -0.31 -6.20
C LEU A 469 6.54 -0.35 -4.67
N HIS A 470 5.46 -0.66 -3.97
CA HIS A 470 5.40 -0.69 -2.51
C HIS A 470 4.62 -1.92 -2.02
N ALA A 471 4.08 -1.86 -0.81
CA ALA A 471 3.33 -2.92 -0.14
C ALA A 471 4.15 -4.18 0.19
N LEU A 472 5.48 -4.05 0.34
CA LEU A 472 6.27 -5.13 0.93
C LEU A 472 5.88 -5.31 2.40
N PRO A 473 5.84 -6.54 2.93
CA PRO A 473 5.57 -6.76 4.35
C PRO A 473 6.53 -5.92 5.18
N TYR A 474 5.99 -5.09 6.08
CA TYR A 474 6.75 -4.04 6.79
C TYR A 474 8.05 -4.56 7.43
N ALA A 475 8.04 -5.79 7.97
CA ALA A 475 9.19 -6.43 8.62
C ALA A 475 10.41 -6.65 7.70
N ILE A 476 10.21 -6.66 6.38
CA ILE A 476 11.26 -6.83 5.36
C ILE A 476 11.30 -5.67 4.37
N ALA A 477 10.44 -4.66 4.54
CA ALA A 477 10.38 -3.54 3.63
C ALA A 477 11.65 -2.67 3.77
N PRO A 478 12.25 -2.22 2.66
CA PRO A 478 13.41 -1.33 2.74
C PRO A 478 13.02 0.04 3.30
N ASP A 479 14.01 0.78 3.82
CA ASP A 479 13.83 2.18 4.24
C ASP A 479 13.20 3.03 3.12
N LEU A 480 13.42 2.66 1.86
CA LEU A 480 12.83 3.32 0.69
C LEU A 480 11.29 3.31 0.68
N GLN A 481 10.65 2.32 1.31
CA GLN A 481 9.19 2.24 1.45
C GLN A 481 8.67 2.76 2.80
N THR A 482 9.52 2.84 3.82
CA THR A 482 9.10 3.19 5.19
C THR A 482 9.52 4.59 5.62
N ARG A 483 10.49 5.22 4.95
CA ARG A 483 10.96 6.58 5.24
C ARG A 483 10.32 7.59 4.28
N VAL A 484 9.56 8.52 4.84
CA VAL A 484 8.70 9.44 4.08
C VAL A 484 9.06 10.91 4.32
N PRO A 485 8.87 11.79 3.32
CA PRO A 485 9.03 13.22 3.52
C PRO A 485 7.88 13.77 4.38
N MET A 486 8.21 14.69 5.29
CA MET A 486 7.23 15.44 6.09
C MET A 486 7.66 16.90 6.18
N VAL A 487 6.75 17.83 5.91
CA VAL A 487 7.00 19.28 6.07
C VAL A 487 5.88 19.95 6.84
N PHE A 488 6.25 20.90 7.70
CA PHE A 488 5.30 21.76 8.41
C PHE A 488 5.60 23.21 8.09
N TRP A 489 4.55 23.95 7.74
CA TRP A 489 4.56 25.39 7.55
C TRP A 489 3.47 26.03 8.38
N GLN A 490 3.75 27.20 8.94
CA GLN A 490 2.76 28.01 9.63
C GLN A 490 2.95 29.50 9.32
N GLY A 491 1.84 30.23 9.20
CA GLY A 491 1.85 31.68 9.14
C GLY A 491 2.09 32.30 10.52
N GLN A 492 2.62 33.53 10.56
CA GLN A 492 2.85 34.26 11.81
C GLN A 492 1.57 34.45 12.65
N GLY A 493 0.42 34.55 12.01
CA GLY A 493 -0.88 34.59 12.68
C GLY A 493 -1.18 33.31 13.45
N PHE A 494 -0.98 32.15 12.82
CA PHE A 494 -1.15 30.84 13.43
C PHE A 494 -0.19 30.61 14.60
N GLU A 495 1.09 30.97 14.41
CA GLU A 495 2.11 30.92 15.45
C GLU A 495 1.70 31.69 16.70
N ARG A 496 1.23 32.95 16.55
CA ARG A 496 0.76 33.75 17.69
C ARG A 496 -0.54 33.22 18.29
N ARG A 497 -1.48 32.79 17.44
CA ARG A 497 -2.81 32.34 17.85
C ARG A 497 -2.76 31.04 18.65
N LEU A 498 -1.96 30.06 18.22
CA LEU A 498 -1.84 28.74 18.85
C LEU A 498 -0.53 28.54 19.64
N GLY A 499 0.36 29.53 19.62
CA GLY A 499 1.57 29.60 20.44
C GLY A 499 2.65 28.59 20.08
N VAL A 500 2.68 28.09 18.84
CA VAL A 500 3.66 27.11 18.36
C VAL A 500 4.89 27.86 17.86
N ASP A 501 5.98 27.83 18.60
CA ASP A 501 7.23 28.53 18.27
C ASP A 501 7.96 27.86 17.10
N SER A 502 8.03 28.56 15.97
CA SER A 502 8.66 28.05 14.74
C SER A 502 10.15 27.75 14.91
N SER A 503 10.86 28.50 15.74
CA SER A 503 12.29 28.27 16.00
C SER A 503 12.53 26.98 16.80
N CYS A 504 11.65 26.69 17.76
CA CYS A 504 11.67 25.43 18.50
C CYS A 504 11.35 24.24 17.59
N VAL A 505 10.33 24.37 16.72
CA VAL A 505 9.98 23.30 15.78
C VAL A 505 11.15 23.02 14.84
N ALA A 506 11.79 24.05 14.30
CA ALA A 506 12.97 23.91 13.46
C ALA A 506 14.15 23.26 14.19
N ALA A 507 14.36 23.56 15.47
CA ALA A 507 15.42 22.93 16.27
C ALA A 507 15.19 21.43 16.52
N ASN A 508 13.93 20.98 16.53
CA ASN A 508 13.55 19.59 16.76
C ASN A 508 13.37 18.76 15.47
N ARG A 509 13.64 19.35 14.29
CA ARG A 509 13.37 18.72 12.98
C ARG A 509 14.12 17.40 12.70
N HIS A 510 15.19 17.13 13.45
CA HIS A 510 16.01 15.93 13.31
C HIS A 510 15.61 14.81 14.28
N ARG A 511 14.64 15.07 15.17
CA ARG A 511 14.12 14.04 16.10
C ARG A 511 13.41 12.94 15.29
N PRO A 512 13.65 11.65 15.60
CA PRO A 512 12.89 10.56 14.98
C PRO A 512 11.41 10.71 15.33
N ILE A 513 10.57 10.77 14.31
CA ILE A 513 9.12 10.78 14.42
C ILE A 513 8.51 9.76 13.46
N SER A 514 7.21 9.53 13.59
CA SER A 514 6.48 8.58 12.76
C SER A 514 5.03 9.02 12.61
N HIS A 515 4.28 8.30 11.78
CA HIS A 515 2.83 8.42 11.72
C HIS A 515 2.12 8.26 13.06
N ASP A 516 2.71 7.56 14.03
CA ASP A 516 2.16 7.44 15.40
C ASP A 516 2.02 8.80 16.08
N HIS A 517 2.80 9.80 15.65
CA HIS A 517 2.74 11.15 16.19
C HIS A 517 1.62 11.99 15.57
N TRP A 518 1.09 11.61 14.40
CA TRP A 518 0.15 12.43 13.62
C TRP A 518 -1.12 12.75 14.41
N PHE A 519 -1.81 11.73 14.92
CA PHE A 519 -3.04 11.86 15.71
C PHE A 519 -2.84 12.84 16.88
N HIS A 520 -1.81 12.59 17.70
CA HIS A 520 -1.58 13.35 18.94
C HIS A 520 -1.12 14.77 18.67
N SER A 521 -0.31 14.95 17.63
CA SER A 521 0.22 16.26 17.22
C SER A 521 -0.84 17.15 16.59
N VAL A 522 -1.81 16.61 15.83
CA VAL A 522 -2.92 17.43 15.29
C VAL A 522 -3.83 17.91 16.42
N LEU A 523 -4.24 17.01 17.33
CA LEU A 523 -5.00 17.38 18.53
C LEU A 523 -4.21 18.38 19.39
N GLY A 524 -2.91 18.16 19.47
CA GLY A 524 -1.93 19.08 19.96
C GLY A 524 -2.09 20.46 19.33
N LEU A 525 -1.62 20.63 18.09
CA LEU A 525 -1.57 21.89 17.35
C LEU A 525 -2.83 22.71 17.53
N LEU A 526 -3.99 22.07 17.43
CA LEU A 526 -5.31 22.70 17.50
C LEU A 526 -5.83 22.91 18.94
N ASP A 527 -5.00 22.77 19.96
CA ASP A 527 -5.35 22.92 21.38
C ASP A 527 -6.64 22.15 21.75
N VAL A 528 -6.75 20.90 21.33
CA VAL A 528 -7.86 20.02 21.71
C VAL A 528 -7.50 19.27 22.99
N ILE A 529 -8.41 19.34 23.97
CA ILE A 529 -8.27 18.66 25.26
C ILE A 529 -9.09 17.38 25.23
N THR A 530 -8.41 16.24 25.41
CA THR A 530 -9.03 14.91 25.52
C THR A 530 -8.05 13.93 26.17
N ALA A 531 -8.57 12.95 26.90
CA ALA A 531 -7.80 11.82 27.43
C ALA A 531 -7.20 10.92 26.33
N ALA A 532 -7.70 10.99 25.08
CA ALA A 532 -7.15 10.23 23.96
C ALA A 532 -5.76 10.73 23.49
N ARG A 533 -5.38 11.96 23.86
CA ARG A 533 -4.11 12.57 23.44
C ARG A 533 -2.97 12.15 24.37
N ARG A 534 -1.91 11.58 23.80
CA ARG A 534 -0.64 11.25 24.45
C ARG A 534 0.38 12.37 24.22
N ALA A 535 0.80 13.06 25.28
CA ALA A 535 1.66 14.23 25.19
C ALA A 535 3.07 13.91 24.65
N GLU A 536 3.57 12.71 24.93
CA GLU A 536 4.86 12.21 24.45
C GLU A 536 4.92 12.01 22.92
N LEU A 537 3.75 11.84 22.29
CA LEU A 537 3.59 11.70 20.84
C LEU A 537 3.20 13.01 20.13
N ASP A 538 3.10 14.13 20.87
CA ASP A 538 2.88 15.46 20.31
C ASP A 538 4.22 16.11 19.92
N VAL A 539 4.52 16.15 18.61
CA VAL A 539 5.76 16.74 18.05
C VAL A 539 5.90 18.22 18.42
N PHE A 540 4.77 18.92 18.58
CA PHE A 540 4.73 20.36 18.83
C PHE A 540 4.57 20.70 20.30
N GLY A 541 4.37 19.71 21.18
CA GLY A 541 4.03 19.91 22.59
C GLY A 541 5.07 20.74 23.34
N ASN A 542 6.35 20.41 23.16
CA ASN A 542 7.47 21.12 23.80
C ASN A 542 7.78 22.48 23.15
N CYS A 543 7.15 22.79 22.03
CA CYS A 543 7.34 24.05 21.31
C CYS A 543 6.18 25.02 21.50
N ARG A 544 5.31 24.79 22.49
CA ARG A 544 4.25 25.74 22.84
C ARG A 544 4.65 26.69 23.95
N ARG A 545 4.30 27.97 23.75
CA ARG A 545 4.54 29.07 24.70
C ARG A 545 3.25 29.75 25.12
#